data_AF-A0A2V2BND0-F1
#
_entry.id   AF-A0A2V2BND0-F1
#
_cell.length_a   1.000
_cell.length_b   1.000
_cell.length_c   1.000
_cell.angle_alpha   90.00
_cell.angle_beta   90.00
_cell.angle_gamma   90.00
#
_symmetry.space_group_name_H-M   'P 1'
#
loop_
_entity.id
_entity.type
_entity.pdbx_description
1 polymer ?
#
loop_
_entity_poly.entity_id
_entity_poly.type
_entity_poly.pdbx_seq_one_letter_code
_entity_poly.pdbx_strand_id
1 'polypeptide(L)'
;MFIKVLGSAAGGGFPQWNCNCPNCQGVRNGTLQATPRTQSSIIVSDNGEDWVLCNASPDISQQILHTPELVKKNVLRGTAIGGIILTDSQIDHTTGLLSLREGCPHQVWCTPEVHDDLTTGFPVFTMLKHWNGGLQHRPIRPLTSFNVDVCPDLQFTAIPILSNAPPYSPYRDRPLPGHNVALFIENRANGQTLLYAPGLGEPDAVILPWLERADCLLIDGTVWQDDELLTAGVGKNTGKAMGHLALADEQGLMALLARLPAKRKILIHINNTNPVLNEQSPQRHFLSQQGIEVSHDGMAIHLQD
;
A
#
# COMPACT_ATOMS: atom_id res chain seq x y z
N MET A 1 -13.74 -3.36 -11.97
CA MET A 1 -13.02 -3.21 -10.68
C MET A 1 -12.69 -1.75 -10.45
N PHE A 2 -13.22 -1.17 -9.37
CA PHE A 2 -12.90 0.19 -8.93
C PHE A 2 -11.77 0.13 -7.91
N ILE A 3 -10.77 1.00 -8.07
CA ILE A 3 -9.68 1.18 -7.11
C ILE A 3 -9.54 2.68 -6.85
N LYS A 4 -9.37 3.07 -5.59
CA LYS A 4 -9.05 4.46 -5.23
C LYS A 4 -7.86 4.48 -4.29
N VAL A 5 -6.87 5.29 -4.63
CA VAL A 5 -5.70 5.54 -3.79
C VAL A 5 -6.11 6.51 -2.69
N LEU A 6 -6.13 6.02 -1.44
CA LEU A 6 -6.41 6.85 -0.28
C LEU A 6 -5.18 7.65 0.11
N GLY A 7 -4.04 6.97 0.15
CA GLY A 7 -2.73 7.56 0.41
C GLY A 7 -1.67 6.95 -0.49
N SER A 8 -0.75 7.78 -0.94
CA SER A 8 0.25 7.42 -1.96
C SER A 8 1.70 7.52 -1.50
N ALA A 9 1.97 8.07 -0.31
CA ALA A 9 3.31 8.16 0.24
C ALA A 9 3.71 6.91 1.03
N ALA A 10 5.01 6.71 1.20
CA ALA A 10 5.58 5.75 2.16
C ALA A 10 5.37 6.23 3.61
N GLY A 11 5.85 5.45 4.58
CA GLY A 11 5.85 5.79 6.00
C GLY A 11 6.32 7.23 6.28
N GLY A 12 5.58 7.94 7.13
CA GLY A 12 5.82 9.35 7.48
C GLY A 12 5.09 10.37 6.59
N GLY A 13 4.59 9.97 5.41
CA GLY A 13 3.84 10.83 4.51
C GLY A 13 4.72 11.87 3.78
N PHE A 14 4.06 12.78 3.05
CA PHE A 14 4.73 13.87 2.34
C PHE A 14 3.91 15.17 2.43
N PRO A 15 4.45 16.27 3.00
CA PRO A 15 5.73 16.36 3.68
C PRO A 15 5.74 15.58 5.01
N GLN A 16 6.83 14.87 5.31
CA GLN A 16 6.98 14.17 6.58
C GLN A 16 7.18 15.17 7.73
N TRP A 17 6.49 14.95 8.86
CA TRP A 17 6.36 15.92 9.96
C TRP A 17 7.68 16.53 10.48
N ASN A 18 8.74 15.73 10.57
CA ASN A 18 10.07 16.15 11.06
C ASN A 18 11.13 16.28 9.97
N CYS A 19 10.76 16.16 8.69
CA CYS A 19 11.71 16.18 7.59
C CYS A 19 11.84 17.57 6.97
N ASN A 20 13.07 18.04 6.74
CA ASN A 20 13.37 19.28 6.00
C ASN A 20 14.24 19.00 4.76
N CYS A 21 14.15 17.80 4.19
CA CYS A 21 14.78 17.54 2.88
C CYS A 21 14.23 18.52 1.83
N PRO A 22 14.94 18.71 0.70
CA PRO A 22 14.54 19.67 -0.34
C PRO A 22 13.07 19.56 -0.76
N ASN A 23 12.54 18.33 -0.86
CA ASN A 23 11.14 18.11 -1.21
C ASN A 23 10.18 18.58 -0.12
N CYS A 24 10.36 18.14 1.14
CA CYS A 24 9.48 18.52 2.25
C CYS A 24 9.51 20.03 2.52
N GLN A 25 10.70 20.62 2.53
CA GLN A 25 10.87 22.06 2.70
C GLN A 25 10.27 22.83 1.52
N GLY A 26 10.48 22.35 0.30
CA GLY A 26 9.97 22.99 -0.91
C GLY A 26 8.45 23.04 -0.97
N VAL A 27 7.76 21.97 -0.56
CA VAL A 27 6.29 21.97 -0.46
C VAL A 27 5.80 22.94 0.62
N ARG A 28 6.42 22.94 1.81
CA ARG A 28 6.03 23.88 2.88
C ARG A 28 6.21 25.33 2.49
N ASN A 29 7.27 25.64 1.74
CA ASN A 29 7.58 27.00 1.30
C ASN A 29 6.83 27.41 0.01
N GLY A 30 6.10 26.49 -0.62
CA GLY A 30 5.46 26.73 -1.92
C GLY A 30 6.46 26.93 -3.07
N THR A 31 7.70 26.46 -2.92
CA THR A 31 8.76 26.59 -3.94
C THR A 31 8.95 25.33 -4.78
N LEU A 32 8.21 24.26 -4.49
CA LEU A 32 8.23 23.01 -5.23
C LEU A 32 6.83 22.73 -5.78
N GLN A 33 6.73 22.40 -7.07
CA GLN A 33 5.48 21.91 -7.65
C GLN A 33 5.30 20.44 -7.28
N ALA A 34 4.65 20.19 -6.15
CA ALA A 34 4.31 18.85 -5.68
C ALA A 34 3.07 18.91 -4.77
N THR A 35 2.29 17.84 -4.77
CA THR A 35 1.09 17.71 -3.94
C THR A 35 1.40 16.92 -2.65
N PRO A 36 0.92 17.36 -1.47
CA PRO A 36 0.98 16.57 -0.23
C PRO A 36 0.30 15.21 -0.38
N ARG A 37 0.76 14.21 0.38
CA ARG A 37 0.30 12.82 0.33
C ARG A 37 0.31 12.19 1.72
N THR A 38 -0.75 11.45 2.01
CA THR A 38 -0.90 10.59 3.18
C THR A 38 -0.28 9.21 2.95
N GLN A 39 -0.09 8.43 4.01
CA GLN A 39 0.57 7.13 3.95
C GLN A 39 -0.23 6.06 3.21
N SER A 40 0.49 5.10 2.60
CA SER A 40 -0.03 4.15 1.63
C SER A 40 -1.27 3.40 2.11
N SER A 41 -2.35 3.53 1.33
CA SER A 41 -3.59 2.78 1.50
C SER A 41 -4.43 2.90 0.23
N ILE A 42 -5.16 1.84 -0.10
CA ILE A 42 -6.12 1.84 -1.21
C ILE A 42 -7.46 1.26 -0.76
N ILE A 43 -8.51 1.57 -1.49
CA ILE A 43 -9.78 0.85 -1.43
C ILE A 43 -10.09 0.22 -2.77
N VAL A 44 -10.68 -0.97 -2.76
CA VAL A 44 -11.13 -1.68 -3.96
C VAL A 44 -12.59 -2.09 -3.84
N SER A 45 -13.31 -2.10 -4.96
CA SER A 45 -14.72 -2.48 -5.02
C SER A 45 -15.09 -3.06 -6.39
N ASP A 46 -16.06 -3.97 -6.41
CA ASP A 46 -16.74 -4.45 -7.63
C ASP A 46 -18.05 -3.71 -7.92
N ASN A 47 -18.66 -3.08 -6.92
CA ASN A 47 -19.98 -2.43 -7.03
C ASN A 47 -19.95 -0.91 -6.84
N GLY A 48 -18.84 -0.33 -6.35
CA GLY A 48 -18.68 1.09 -6.07
C GLY A 48 -19.43 1.59 -4.83
N GLU A 49 -20.10 0.70 -4.09
CA GLU A 49 -20.91 1.02 -2.91
C GLU A 49 -20.30 0.49 -1.62
N ASP A 50 -19.81 -0.75 -1.61
CA ASP A 50 -19.08 -1.36 -0.50
C ASP A 50 -17.62 -1.59 -0.92
N TRP A 51 -16.70 -1.42 0.04
CA TRP A 51 -15.28 -1.31 -0.24
C TRP A 51 -14.45 -2.22 0.67
N VAL A 52 -13.40 -2.81 0.08
CA VAL A 52 -12.33 -3.48 0.81
C VAL A 52 -11.17 -2.50 0.96
N LEU A 53 -10.79 -2.21 2.20
CA LEU A 53 -9.63 -1.39 2.54
C LEU A 53 -8.37 -2.26 2.52
N CYS A 54 -7.34 -1.88 1.78
CA CYS A 54 -6.02 -2.51 1.85
C CYS A 54 -5.07 -1.59 2.60
N ASN A 55 -4.56 -2.09 3.74
CA ASN A 55 -3.78 -1.37 4.75
C ASN A 55 -4.55 -0.20 5.39
N ALA A 56 -4.52 -0.11 6.72
CA ALA A 56 -5.16 0.96 7.49
C ALA A 56 -4.08 1.92 8.02
N SER A 57 -3.82 2.99 7.26
CA SER A 57 -2.72 3.92 7.58
C SER A 57 -2.99 4.76 8.83
N PRO A 58 -1.97 5.34 9.49
CA PRO A 58 -2.16 6.33 10.55
C PRO A 58 -3.02 7.54 10.13
N ASP A 59 -3.09 7.84 8.83
CA ASP A 59 -3.85 8.95 8.26
C ASP A 59 -5.32 8.59 7.96
N ILE A 60 -5.79 7.40 8.34
CA ILE A 60 -7.09 6.85 7.93
C ILE A 60 -8.27 7.79 8.18
N SER A 61 -8.28 8.55 9.28
CA SER A 61 -9.35 9.50 9.58
C SER A 61 -9.42 10.63 8.55
N GLN A 62 -8.27 11.14 8.10
CA GLN A 62 -8.20 12.13 7.03
C GLN A 62 -8.52 11.51 5.67
N GLN A 63 -8.05 10.28 5.42
CA GLN A 63 -8.34 9.55 4.19
C GLN A 63 -9.84 9.30 4.01
N ILE A 64 -10.53 8.87 5.08
CA ILE A 64 -12.00 8.69 5.08
C ILE A 64 -12.71 10.03 4.89
N LEU A 65 -12.27 11.09 5.57
CA LEU A 65 -12.86 12.42 5.44
C LEU A 65 -12.84 12.93 3.99
N HIS A 66 -11.77 12.66 3.25
CA HIS A 66 -11.61 13.06 1.84
C HIS A 66 -12.17 12.04 0.84
N THR A 67 -12.83 10.97 1.31
CA THR A 67 -13.36 9.90 0.47
C THR A 67 -14.85 9.68 0.74
N PRO A 68 -15.73 10.47 0.10
CA PRO A 68 -17.18 10.37 0.28
C PRO A 68 -17.76 8.97 -0.01
N GLU A 69 -17.08 8.16 -0.83
CA GLU A 69 -17.43 6.77 -1.13
C GLU A 69 -17.44 5.88 0.11
N LEU A 70 -16.70 6.24 1.16
CA LEU A 70 -16.65 5.49 2.42
C LEU A 70 -17.77 5.84 3.41
N VAL A 71 -18.60 6.84 3.09
CA VAL A 71 -19.72 7.31 3.93
C VAL A 71 -21.01 6.58 3.56
N LYS A 72 -21.59 5.84 4.52
CA LYS A 72 -22.87 5.16 4.32
C LYS A 72 -24.05 6.10 4.64
N LYS A 73 -24.68 6.65 3.60
CA LYS A 73 -25.64 7.77 3.72
C LYS A 73 -26.96 7.45 4.44
N ASN A 74 -27.39 6.18 4.45
CA ASN A 74 -28.74 5.80 4.91
C ASN A 74 -28.78 5.25 6.35
N VAL A 75 -27.75 5.53 7.15
CA VAL A 75 -27.64 5.06 8.55
C VAL A 75 -27.11 6.17 9.44
N LEU A 76 -27.49 6.17 10.72
CA LEU A 76 -26.96 7.13 11.71
C LEU A 76 -25.47 6.89 12.02
N ARG A 77 -25.05 5.62 11.98
CA ARG A 77 -23.65 5.20 12.11
C ARG A 77 -23.40 4.06 11.13
N GLY A 78 -22.39 4.23 10.29
CA GLY A 78 -21.94 3.18 9.38
C GLY A 78 -20.86 3.69 8.45
N THR A 79 -20.16 2.74 7.86
CA THR A 79 -19.12 2.97 6.84
C THR A 79 -19.36 2.02 5.69
N ALA A 80 -18.86 2.37 4.51
CA ALA A 80 -18.81 1.46 3.37
C ALA A 80 -17.61 0.50 3.41
N ILE A 81 -16.71 0.62 4.40
CA ILE A 81 -15.62 -0.36 4.59
C ILE A 81 -16.25 -1.66 5.10
N GLY A 82 -16.35 -2.66 4.22
CA GLY A 82 -16.92 -3.97 4.52
C GLY A 82 -15.88 -5.04 4.86
N GLY A 83 -14.61 -4.77 4.58
CA GLY A 83 -13.49 -5.62 4.98
C GLY A 83 -12.15 -4.90 4.90
N ILE A 84 -11.18 -5.37 5.68
CA ILE A 84 -9.82 -4.81 5.74
C ILE A 84 -8.82 -5.92 5.44
N ILE A 85 -7.96 -5.75 4.45
CA ILE A 85 -6.84 -6.66 4.16
C ILE A 85 -5.55 -5.96 4.59
N LEU A 86 -4.73 -6.64 5.39
CA LEU A 86 -3.40 -6.17 5.76
C LEU A 86 -2.34 -6.96 4.97
N THR A 87 -1.46 -6.23 4.30
CA THR A 87 -0.36 -6.81 3.50
C THR A 87 0.87 -7.13 4.33
N ASP A 88 1.03 -6.48 5.47
CA ASP A 88 2.08 -6.70 6.45
C ASP A 88 1.63 -6.22 7.84
N SER A 89 2.55 -6.26 8.81
CA SER A 89 2.35 -5.77 10.18
C SER A 89 3.00 -4.40 10.43
N GLN A 90 3.39 -3.64 9.41
CA GLN A 90 4.08 -2.37 9.61
C GLN A 90 3.19 -1.33 10.30
N ILE A 91 3.81 -0.41 11.04
CA ILE A 91 3.09 0.62 11.82
C ILE A 91 2.26 1.53 10.90
N ASP A 92 2.84 1.92 9.76
CA ASP A 92 2.21 2.75 8.73
C ASP A 92 1.09 2.05 7.95
N HIS A 93 0.95 0.72 8.06
CA HIS A 93 -0.13 -0.04 7.45
C HIS A 93 -1.19 -0.56 8.42
N THR A 94 -0.99 -0.40 9.73
CA THR A 94 -1.86 -1.02 10.75
C THR A 94 -2.37 -0.05 11.82
N THR A 95 -1.69 1.08 12.07
CA THR A 95 -2.08 2.03 13.12
C THR A 95 -3.50 2.58 12.95
N GLY A 96 -3.96 2.73 11.70
CA GLY A 96 -5.31 3.21 11.39
C GLY A 96 -6.42 2.37 12.00
N LEU A 97 -6.17 1.08 12.27
CA LEU A 97 -7.14 0.20 12.96
C LEU A 97 -7.58 0.78 14.31
N LEU A 98 -6.68 1.45 15.03
CA LEU A 98 -6.99 2.09 16.31
C LEU A 98 -8.03 3.20 16.16
N SER A 99 -8.02 3.92 15.04
CA SER A 99 -8.96 5.01 14.73
C SER A 99 -10.33 4.51 14.24
N LEU A 100 -10.47 3.21 13.95
CA LEU A 100 -11.71 2.59 13.50
C LEU A 100 -12.50 1.91 14.64
N ARG A 101 -12.00 1.96 15.88
CA ARG A 101 -12.55 1.23 17.04
C ARG A 101 -14.02 1.53 17.36
N GLU A 102 -14.50 2.76 17.12
CA GLU A 102 -15.91 3.14 17.34
C GLU A 102 -16.87 2.48 16.33
N GLY A 103 -16.33 1.91 15.25
CA GLY A 103 -17.07 1.17 14.22
C GLY A 103 -17.00 -0.36 14.35
N CYS A 104 -16.34 -0.89 15.39
CA CYS A 104 -16.22 -2.34 15.58
C CYS A 104 -17.60 -3.04 15.72
N PRO A 105 -17.71 -4.32 15.30
CA PRO A 105 -16.62 -5.21 14.88
C PRO A 105 -16.19 -5.02 13.40
N HIS A 106 -14.91 -5.26 13.12
CA HIS A 106 -14.35 -5.24 11.76
C HIS A 106 -13.84 -6.62 11.35
N GLN A 107 -14.06 -6.99 10.10
CA GLN A 107 -13.46 -8.20 9.51
C GLN A 107 -12.07 -7.85 8.97
N VAL A 108 -11.03 -8.52 9.46
CA VAL A 108 -9.63 -8.21 9.12
C VAL A 108 -8.93 -9.46 8.59
N TRP A 109 -8.56 -9.43 7.31
CA TRP A 109 -7.81 -10.47 6.64
C TRP A 109 -6.32 -10.19 6.75
N CYS A 110 -5.59 -11.13 7.32
CA CYS A 110 -4.13 -11.10 7.35
C CYS A 110 -3.59 -12.52 7.53
N THR A 111 -2.32 -12.71 7.21
CA THR A 111 -1.63 -13.99 7.44
C THR A 111 -1.54 -14.30 8.95
N PRO A 112 -1.35 -15.57 9.35
CA PRO A 112 -1.09 -15.92 10.74
C PRO A 112 0.09 -15.16 11.35
N GLU A 113 1.14 -14.90 10.58
CA GLU A 113 2.33 -14.18 11.02
C GLU A 113 2.05 -12.70 11.31
N VAL A 114 1.31 -12.01 10.43
CA VAL A 114 0.86 -10.64 10.70
C VAL A 114 -0.06 -10.59 11.91
N HIS A 115 -0.95 -11.57 12.08
CA HIS A 115 -1.80 -11.66 13.26
C HIS A 115 -1.01 -11.90 14.55
N ASP A 116 0.07 -12.69 14.52
CA ASP A 116 0.95 -12.92 15.68
C ASP A 116 1.63 -11.63 16.12
N ASP A 117 2.21 -10.87 15.17
CA ASP A 117 2.76 -9.54 15.44
C ASP A 117 1.72 -8.59 16.05
N LEU A 118 0.49 -8.61 15.49
CA LEU A 118 -0.60 -7.73 15.90
C LEU A 118 -1.39 -8.20 17.14
N THR A 119 -0.98 -9.32 17.74
CA THR A 119 -1.48 -9.81 19.04
C THR A 119 -0.41 -9.81 20.13
N THR A 120 0.86 -9.62 19.77
CA THR A 120 2.01 -9.62 20.67
C THR A 120 2.75 -8.28 20.68
N GLY A 121 3.67 -8.04 19.74
CA GLY A 121 4.57 -6.89 19.71
C GLY A 121 3.85 -5.55 19.50
N PHE A 122 2.81 -5.53 18.66
CA PHE A 122 1.88 -4.40 18.55
C PHE A 122 0.44 -4.91 18.71
N PRO A 123 -0.04 -5.10 19.95
CA PRO A 123 -1.17 -5.98 20.23
C PRO A 123 -2.56 -5.35 19.93
N VAL A 124 -2.73 -4.76 18.74
CA VAL A 124 -3.95 -4.05 18.30
C VAL A 124 -5.18 -4.95 18.34
N PHE A 125 -5.08 -6.22 17.91
CA PHE A 125 -6.19 -7.17 18.03
C PHE A 125 -6.59 -7.36 19.50
N THR A 126 -5.61 -7.49 20.40
CA THR A 126 -5.87 -7.66 21.83
C THR A 126 -6.47 -6.40 22.45
N MET A 127 -5.96 -5.22 22.10
CA MET A 127 -6.48 -3.93 22.57
C MET A 127 -7.92 -3.71 22.13
N LEU A 128 -8.23 -3.95 20.85
CA LEU A 128 -9.53 -3.60 20.27
C LEU A 128 -10.64 -4.59 20.61
N LYS A 129 -10.35 -5.78 21.17
CA LYS A 129 -11.37 -6.70 21.72
C LYS A 129 -12.33 -6.00 22.69
N HIS A 130 -11.85 -4.97 23.39
CA HIS A 130 -12.64 -4.19 24.35
C HIS A 130 -13.66 -3.24 23.69
N TRP A 131 -13.63 -3.07 22.36
CA TRP A 131 -14.59 -2.27 21.59
C TRP A 131 -15.52 -3.17 20.79
N ASN A 132 -16.68 -3.51 21.36
CA ASN A 132 -17.77 -4.23 20.68
C ASN A 132 -17.31 -5.48 19.89
N GLY A 133 -16.44 -6.31 20.50
CA GLY A 133 -15.88 -7.52 19.88
C GLY A 133 -14.58 -7.30 19.10
N GLY A 134 -14.26 -6.07 18.72
CA GLY A 134 -12.98 -5.70 18.11
C GLY A 134 -12.78 -6.22 16.69
N LEU A 135 -11.52 -6.51 16.37
CA LEU A 135 -11.10 -7.02 15.07
C LEU A 135 -11.31 -8.54 15.00
N GLN A 136 -12.03 -9.01 13.98
CA GLN A 136 -12.28 -10.42 13.71
C GLN A 136 -11.27 -10.92 12.67
N HIS A 137 -10.31 -11.73 13.11
CA HIS A 137 -9.26 -12.27 12.23
C HIS A 137 -9.84 -13.26 11.21
N ARG A 138 -9.50 -13.04 9.94
CA ARG A 138 -9.74 -13.93 8.82
C ARG A 138 -8.38 -14.38 8.27
N PRO A 139 -7.95 -15.63 8.48
CA PRO A 139 -6.61 -16.05 8.10
C PRO A 139 -6.45 -16.09 6.58
N ILE A 140 -5.37 -15.47 6.08
CA ILE A 140 -4.91 -15.59 4.70
C ILE A 140 -3.84 -16.67 4.64
N ARG A 141 -4.01 -17.64 3.73
CA ARG A 141 -2.94 -18.56 3.35
C ARG A 141 -2.31 -18.07 2.04
N PRO A 142 -1.00 -17.76 2.01
CA PRO A 142 -0.31 -17.35 0.79
C PRO A 142 -0.54 -18.34 -0.37
N LEU A 143 -0.58 -17.82 -1.59
CA LEU A 143 -0.83 -18.54 -2.85
C LEU A 143 -2.17 -19.29 -2.91
N THR A 144 -3.06 -19.06 -1.95
CA THR A 144 -4.43 -19.58 -1.93
C THR A 144 -5.39 -18.43 -2.08
N SER A 145 -6.32 -18.54 -3.03
CA SER A 145 -7.29 -17.47 -3.23
C SER A 145 -8.33 -17.43 -2.12
N PHE A 146 -8.85 -16.23 -1.86
CA PHE A 146 -9.96 -15.97 -0.94
C PHE A 146 -10.85 -14.86 -1.49
N ASN A 147 -12.03 -14.71 -0.89
CA ASN A 147 -13.00 -13.66 -1.22
C ASN A 147 -13.35 -12.87 0.04
N VAL A 148 -13.85 -11.66 -0.17
CA VAL A 148 -14.41 -10.79 0.88
C VAL A 148 -15.88 -10.58 0.54
N ASP A 149 -16.78 -10.90 1.48
CA ASP A 149 -18.23 -11.04 1.19
C ASP A 149 -18.87 -9.80 0.57
N VAL A 150 -18.39 -8.60 0.89
CA VAL A 150 -18.93 -7.34 0.35
C VAL A 150 -18.55 -7.06 -1.11
N CYS A 151 -17.56 -7.79 -1.65
CA CYS A 151 -17.12 -7.71 -3.02
C CYS A 151 -16.98 -9.12 -3.63
N PRO A 152 -18.11 -9.81 -3.89
CA PRO A 152 -18.11 -11.23 -4.30
C PRO A 152 -17.45 -11.49 -5.65
N ASP A 153 -17.39 -10.50 -6.55
CA ASP A 153 -16.75 -10.66 -7.85
C ASP A 153 -15.23 -10.48 -7.79
N LEU A 154 -14.71 -9.92 -6.68
CA LEU A 154 -13.27 -9.79 -6.45
C LEU A 154 -12.71 -11.05 -5.77
N GLN A 155 -11.78 -11.71 -6.45
CA GLN A 155 -10.95 -12.78 -5.92
C GLN A 155 -9.56 -12.24 -5.57
N PHE A 156 -9.14 -12.46 -4.33
CA PHE A 156 -7.84 -12.04 -3.82
C PHE A 156 -6.91 -13.25 -3.72
N THR A 157 -5.63 -13.06 -4.02
CA THR A 157 -4.57 -14.04 -3.76
C THR A 157 -3.38 -13.30 -3.19
N ALA A 158 -2.97 -13.67 -1.96
CA ALA A 158 -1.79 -13.10 -1.34
C ALA A 158 -0.52 -13.80 -1.85
N ILE A 159 0.43 -13.03 -2.36
CA ILE A 159 1.69 -13.52 -2.92
C ILE A 159 2.80 -13.17 -1.93
N PRO A 160 3.50 -14.15 -1.34
CA PRO A 160 4.56 -13.86 -0.40
C PRO A 160 5.69 -13.12 -1.11
N ILE A 161 6.23 -12.09 -0.45
CA ILE A 161 7.32 -11.28 -0.98
C ILE A 161 8.45 -11.20 0.05
N LEU A 162 9.68 -11.12 -0.45
CA LEU A 162 10.85 -10.98 0.40
C LEU A 162 10.91 -9.56 0.96
N SER A 163 10.56 -9.41 2.23
CA SER A 163 10.75 -8.18 3.00
C SER A 163 10.91 -8.51 4.49
N ASN A 164 11.47 -7.59 5.25
CA ASN A 164 11.74 -7.78 6.67
C ASN A 164 10.47 -7.56 7.50
N ALA A 165 10.39 -8.19 8.68
CA ALA A 165 9.35 -7.87 9.65
C ALA A 165 9.61 -6.48 10.27
N PRO A 166 8.57 -5.78 10.78
CA PRO A 166 8.76 -4.47 11.39
C PRO A 166 9.70 -4.54 12.60
N PRO A 167 10.37 -3.44 12.99
CA PRO A 167 11.35 -3.44 14.08
C PRO A 167 10.83 -3.97 15.42
N TYR A 168 9.53 -3.87 15.68
CA TYR A 168 8.91 -4.35 16.92
C TYR A 168 8.61 -5.85 16.91
N SER A 169 8.65 -6.50 15.73
CA SER A 169 8.31 -7.92 15.59
C SER A 169 9.35 -8.80 16.27
N PRO A 170 8.95 -9.87 16.98
CA PRO A 170 9.87 -10.88 17.48
C PRO A 170 10.63 -11.62 16.35
N TYR A 171 10.14 -11.54 15.11
CA TYR A 171 10.73 -12.13 13.91
C TYR A 171 11.56 -11.14 13.09
N ARG A 172 11.88 -9.97 13.65
CA ARG A 172 12.82 -9.04 13.00
C ARG A 172 14.12 -9.75 12.59
N ASP A 173 14.53 -9.52 11.35
CA ASP A 173 15.71 -10.12 10.70
C ASP A 173 15.62 -11.66 10.52
N ARG A 174 14.44 -12.25 10.76
CA ARG A 174 14.11 -13.66 10.53
C ARG A 174 12.73 -13.78 9.86
N PRO A 175 12.51 -13.13 8.71
CA PRO A 175 11.18 -13.05 8.12
C PRO A 175 10.70 -14.42 7.63
N LEU A 176 9.47 -14.77 8.02
CA LEU A 176 8.68 -15.86 7.46
C LEU A 176 7.92 -15.40 6.21
N PRO A 177 7.54 -16.31 5.30
CA PRO A 177 6.85 -15.96 4.05
C PRO A 177 5.54 -15.18 4.21
N GLY A 178 4.87 -15.29 5.37
CA GLY A 178 3.61 -14.59 5.63
C GLY A 178 3.75 -13.18 6.18
N HIS A 179 4.94 -12.68 6.56
CA HIS A 179 5.04 -11.33 7.15
C HIS A 179 4.75 -10.21 6.15
N ASN A 180 5.04 -10.43 4.87
CA ASN A 180 4.83 -9.45 3.82
C ASN A 180 4.25 -10.15 2.59
N VAL A 181 3.12 -9.65 2.11
CA VAL A 181 2.45 -10.18 0.91
C VAL A 181 2.07 -9.06 -0.05
N ALA A 182 2.27 -9.28 -1.35
CA ALA A 182 1.56 -8.55 -2.38
C ALA A 182 0.13 -9.12 -2.54
N LEU A 183 -0.79 -8.33 -3.10
CA LEU A 183 -2.16 -8.77 -3.39
C LEU A 183 -2.38 -8.81 -4.89
N PHE A 184 -2.64 -10.01 -5.41
CA PHE A 184 -3.20 -10.18 -6.75
C PHE A 184 -4.73 -10.20 -6.63
N ILE A 185 -5.39 -9.30 -7.34
CA ILE A 185 -6.85 -9.12 -7.31
C ILE A 185 -7.39 -9.35 -8.72
N GLU A 186 -8.31 -10.29 -8.84
CA GLU A 186 -8.97 -10.66 -10.09
C GLU A 186 -10.46 -10.34 -9.98
N ASN A 187 -11.00 -9.55 -10.91
CA ASN A 187 -12.43 -9.34 -11.02
C ASN A 187 -13.01 -10.42 -11.92
N ARG A 188 -13.67 -11.42 -11.34
CA ARG A 188 -14.21 -12.58 -12.05
C ARG A 188 -15.31 -12.22 -13.05
N ALA A 189 -15.96 -11.06 -12.90
CA ALA A 189 -17.00 -10.62 -13.80
C ALA A 189 -16.47 -10.16 -15.17
N ASN A 190 -15.25 -9.63 -15.24
CA ASN A 190 -14.66 -9.11 -16.48
C ASN A 190 -13.21 -9.59 -16.76
N GLY A 191 -12.64 -10.42 -15.89
CA GLY A 191 -11.29 -10.97 -16.05
C GLY A 191 -10.15 -9.96 -15.82
N GLN A 192 -10.44 -8.70 -15.50
CA GLN A 192 -9.40 -7.68 -15.26
C GLN A 192 -8.65 -7.96 -13.95
N THR A 193 -7.35 -7.73 -13.97
CA THR A 193 -6.44 -8.07 -12.86
C THR A 193 -5.57 -6.90 -12.40
N LEU A 194 -5.38 -6.82 -11.09
CA LEU A 194 -4.50 -5.86 -10.41
C LEU A 194 -3.46 -6.64 -9.58
N LEU A 195 -2.19 -6.27 -9.68
CA LEU A 195 -1.20 -6.63 -8.66
C LEU A 195 -0.84 -5.38 -7.85
N TYR A 196 -1.18 -5.41 -6.56
CA TYR A 196 -0.84 -4.40 -5.57
C TYR A 196 0.32 -4.86 -4.71
N ALA A 197 1.47 -4.20 -4.83
CA ALA A 197 2.71 -4.52 -4.12
C ALA A 197 3.39 -3.22 -3.66
N PRO A 198 2.88 -2.56 -2.60
CA PRO A 198 3.37 -1.25 -2.16
C PRO A 198 4.79 -1.29 -1.57
N GLY A 199 5.19 -2.44 -1.00
CA GLY A 199 6.58 -2.75 -0.67
C GLY A 199 7.05 -3.89 -1.56
N LEU A 200 8.15 -3.71 -2.30
CA LEU A 200 8.71 -4.73 -3.17
C LEU A 200 10.24 -4.63 -3.18
N GLY A 201 10.88 -5.62 -2.57
CA GLY A 201 12.31 -5.86 -2.71
C GLY A 201 12.66 -6.48 -4.06
N GLU A 202 13.84 -7.09 -4.17
CA GLU A 202 14.25 -7.80 -5.40
C GLU A 202 13.22 -8.90 -5.75
N PRO A 203 12.55 -8.83 -6.92
CA PRO A 203 11.54 -9.80 -7.30
C PRO A 203 12.13 -11.18 -7.55
N ASP A 204 11.50 -12.20 -6.97
CA ASP A 204 11.93 -13.58 -7.07
C ASP A 204 11.06 -14.41 -8.03
N ALA A 205 11.38 -15.70 -8.15
CA ALA A 205 10.63 -16.64 -8.99
C ALA A 205 9.17 -16.84 -8.53
N VAL A 206 8.81 -16.45 -7.31
CA VAL A 206 7.45 -16.57 -6.79
C VAL A 206 6.57 -15.46 -7.32
N ILE A 207 7.03 -14.20 -7.28
CA ILE A 207 6.21 -13.04 -7.69
C ILE A 207 6.28 -12.74 -9.19
N LEU A 208 7.37 -13.08 -9.88
CA LEU A 208 7.55 -12.78 -11.32
C LEU A 208 6.38 -13.25 -12.20
N PRO A 209 5.85 -14.49 -12.08
CA PRO A 209 4.70 -14.92 -12.88
C PRO A 209 3.42 -14.10 -12.63
N TRP A 210 3.26 -13.54 -11.43
CA TRP A 210 2.09 -12.70 -11.10
C TRP A 210 2.22 -11.29 -11.66
N LEU A 211 3.45 -10.74 -11.67
CA LEU A 211 3.79 -9.49 -12.35
C LEU A 211 3.50 -9.57 -13.85
N GLU A 212 3.79 -10.71 -14.48
CA GLU A 212 3.51 -10.96 -15.91
C GLU A 212 2.01 -11.13 -16.21
N ARG A 213 1.24 -11.66 -15.25
CA ARG A 213 -0.19 -11.93 -15.43
C ARG A 213 -1.08 -10.69 -15.30
N ALA A 214 -0.66 -9.69 -14.55
CA ALA A 214 -1.53 -8.56 -14.18
C ALA A 214 -1.76 -7.54 -15.32
N ASP A 215 -2.99 -7.07 -15.49
CA ASP A 215 -3.34 -5.99 -16.44
C ASP A 215 -2.88 -4.62 -15.93
N CYS A 216 -2.94 -4.42 -14.61
CA CYS A 216 -2.51 -3.22 -13.92
C CYS A 216 -1.53 -3.56 -12.79
N LEU A 217 -0.43 -2.81 -12.73
CA LEU A 217 0.54 -2.88 -11.64
C LEU A 217 0.43 -1.62 -10.80
N LEU A 218 0.19 -1.77 -9.49
CA LEU A 218 0.28 -0.72 -8.50
C LEU A 218 1.37 -1.09 -7.50
N ILE A 219 2.58 -0.60 -7.75
CA ILE A 219 3.83 -1.19 -7.26
C ILE A 219 4.67 -0.15 -6.51
N ASP A 220 5.58 -0.64 -5.67
CA ASP A 220 6.54 0.15 -4.90
C ASP A 220 7.21 1.28 -5.72
N GLY A 221 7.24 2.48 -5.15
CA GLY A 221 7.90 3.66 -5.69
C GLY A 221 8.73 4.38 -4.65
N THR A 222 9.19 3.66 -3.62
CA THR A 222 9.73 4.24 -2.38
C THR A 222 10.93 5.13 -2.66
N VAL A 223 11.96 4.60 -3.33
CA VAL A 223 13.21 5.33 -3.60
C VAL A 223 13.56 5.33 -5.08
N TRP A 224 14.08 6.45 -5.57
CA TRP A 224 14.62 6.57 -6.91
C TRP A 224 15.97 5.85 -7.05
N GLN A 225 16.84 6.01 -6.05
CA GLN A 225 18.17 5.40 -5.95
C GLN A 225 18.30 4.68 -4.61
N ASP A 226 19.11 3.63 -4.54
CA ASP A 226 19.24 2.82 -3.32
C ASP A 226 19.75 3.64 -2.12
N ASP A 227 20.62 4.62 -2.33
CA ASP A 227 21.20 5.47 -1.29
C ASP A 227 20.48 6.81 -1.08
N GLU A 228 19.24 6.96 -1.57
CA GLU A 228 18.51 8.24 -1.61
C GLU A 228 18.41 8.92 -0.23
N LEU A 229 18.16 8.16 0.84
CA LEU A 229 18.07 8.71 2.21
C LEU A 229 19.42 9.24 2.71
N LEU A 230 20.51 8.59 2.33
CA LEU A 230 21.88 9.02 2.63
C LEU A 230 22.20 10.31 1.87
N THR A 231 21.90 10.33 0.57
CA THR A 231 22.10 11.50 -0.30
C THR A 231 21.28 12.71 0.15
N ALA A 232 20.05 12.49 0.62
CA ALA A 232 19.20 13.54 1.18
C ALA A 232 19.61 13.97 2.61
N GLY A 233 20.53 13.27 3.27
CA GLY A 233 21.00 13.58 4.63
C GLY A 233 19.98 13.30 5.74
N VAL A 234 18.97 12.45 5.49
CA VAL A 234 17.86 12.18 6.42
C VAL A 234 17.88 10.78 7.01
N GLY A 235 18.82 9.93 6.60
CA GLY A 235 18.95 8.57 7.11
C GLY A 235 20.25 7.89 6.67
N LYS A 236 20.45 6.65 7.15
CA LYS A 236 21.60 5.80 6.79
C LYS A 236 21.20 4.50 6.09
N ASN A 237 19.91 4.17 6.07
CA ASN A 237 19.42 2.94 5.46
C ASN A 237 19.34 3.12 3.95
N THR A 238 19.75 2.09 3.21
CA THR A 238 19.49 1.99 1.77
C THR A 238 18.07 1.45 1.51
N GLY A 239 17.58 1.60 0.28
CA GLY A 239 16.34 0.97 -0.17
C GLY A 239 16.33 -0.52 0.10
N LYS A 240 17.40 -1.24 -0.29
CA LYS A 240 17.57 -2.68 -0.04
C LYS A 240 17.49 -3.03 1.43
N ALA A 241 18.11 -2.24 2.31
CA ALA A 241 18.05 -2.46 3.76
C ALA A 241 16.63 -2.28 4.34
N MET A 242 15.80 -1.48 3.66
CA MET A 242 14.39 -1.29 3.98
C MET A 242 13.46 -2.26 3.24
N GLY A 243 13.99 -3.12 2.36
CA GLY A 243 13.20 -4.07 1.56
C GLY A 243 12.56 -3.45 0.30
N HIS A 244 13.13 -2.39 -0.25
CA HIS A 244 12.63 -1.69 -1.43
C HIS A 244 13.64 -1.76 -2.59
N LEU A 245 13.17 -2.14 -3.78
CA LEU A 245 13.96 -2.08 -5.01
C LEU A 245 13.94 -0.65 -5.57
N ALA A 246 15.12 -0.04 -5.71
CA ALA A 246 15.23 1.30 -6.28
C ALA A 246 14.75 1.35 -7.74
N LEU A 247 14.15 2.49 -8.12
CA LEU A 247 13.59 2.67 -9.45
C LEU A 247 14.66 2.65 -10.55
N ALA A 248 15.74 3.41 -10.37
CA ALA A 248 16.68 3.78 -11.43
C ALA A 248 18.01 3.03 -11.39
N ASP A 249 18.14 1.99 -10.57
CA ASP A 249 19.27 1.06 -10.63
C ASP A 249 19.28 0.31 -11.98
N GLU A 250 20.45 -0.18 -12.42
CA GLU A 250 20.59 -0.87 -13.72
C GLU A 250 19.66 -2.09 -13.86
N GLN A 251 19.47 -2.82 -12.75
CA GLN A 251 18.49 -3.91 -12.63
C GLN A 251 17.32 -3.50 -11.72
N GLY A 252 17.05 -2.21 -11.65
CA GLY A 252 16.02 -1.60 -10.82
C GLY A 252 14.60 -1.82 -11.35
N LEU A 253 13.64 -1.31 -10.61
CA LEU A 253 12.23 -1.56 -10.86
C LEU A 253 11.78 -1.05 -12.25
N MET A 254 12.35 0.06 -12.75
CA MET A 254 12.02 0.56 -14.08
C MET A 254 12.42 -0.42 -15.19
N ALA A 255 13.60 -1.04 -15.09
CA ALA A 255 14.09 -2.01 -16.06
C ALA A 255 13.23 -3.28 -16.08
N LEU A 256 12.72 -3.69 -14.91
CA LEU A 256 11.74 -4.77 -14.78
C LEU A 256 10.40 -4.37 -15.42
N LEU A 257 9.84 -3.22 -15.01
CA LEU A 257 8.55 -2.73 -15.49
C LEU A 257 8.51 -2.58 -17.02
N ALA A 258 9.62 -2.20 -17.66
CA ALA A 258 9.72 -2.09 -19.11
C ALA A 258 9.47 -3.44 -19.84
N ARG A 259 9.74 -4.58 -19.19
CA ARG A 259 9.60 -5.92 -19.76
C ARG A 259 8.22 -6.55 -19.53
N LEU A 260 7.45 -6.00 -18.59
CA LEU A 260 6.16 -6.57 -18.19
C LEU A 260 5.03 -6.13 -19.15
N PRO A 261 4.07 -7.02 -19.46
CA PRO A 261 3.01 -6.78 -20.44
C PRO A 261 1.85 -5.92 -19.90
N ALA A 262 1.83 -5.63 -18.60
CA ALA A 262 0.77 -4.84 -17.96
C ALA A 262 0.49 -3.54 -18.73
N LYS A 263 -0.80 -3.27 -18.98
CA LYS A 263 -1.25 -2.09 -19.74
C LYS A 263 -1.01 -0.80 -18.96
N ARG A 264 -1.14 -0.86 -17.63
CA ARG A 264 -1.00 0.29 -16.73
C ARG A 264 0.00 -0.02 -15.62
N LYS A 265 0.97 0.87 -15.42
CA LYS A 265 2.07 0.72 -14.46
C LYS A 265 2.11 1.96 -13.59
N ILE A 266 1.84 1.82 -12.29
CA ILE A 266 1.62 2.94 -11.38
C ILE A 266 2.48 2.74 -10.14
N LEU A 267 3.29 3.74 -9.81
CA LEU A 267 4.07 3.76 -8.57
C LEU A 267 3.20 4.24 -7.40
N ILE A 268 3.32 3.59 -6.25
CA ILE A 268 2.70 3.95 -4.97
C ILE A 268 3.72 3.79 -3.84
N HIS A 269 3.40 4.24 -2.62
CA HIS A 269 4.27 4.12 -1.46
C HIS A 269 5.59 4.88 -1.70
N ILE A 270 5.46 6.16 -2.07
CA ILE A 270 6.60 6.99 -2.51
C ILE A 270 7.19 7.73 -1.32
N ASN A 271 8.49 7.58 -1.05
CA ASN A 271 9.11 8.25 0.09
C ASN A 271 9.23 9.77 -0.15
N ASN A 272 9.20 10.54 0.93
CA ASN A 272 9.25 12.00 0.85
C ASN A 272 10.55 12.55 0.22
N THR A 273 11.62 11.77 0.18
CA THR A 273 12.88 12.12 -0.48
C THR A 273 12.87 11.92 -2.00
N ASN A 274 11.89 11.19 -2.53
CA ASN A 274 11.94 10.72 -3.91
C ASN A 274 11.71 11.89 -4.89
N PRO A 275 12.63 12.16 -5.83
CA PRO A 275 12.51 13.28 -6.77
C PRO A 275 11.29 13.20 -7.69
N VAL A 276 10.65 12.02 -7.84
CA VAL A 276 9.44 11.86 -8.66
C VAL A 276 8.21 12.57 -8.09
N LEU A 277 8.28 12.99 -6.82
CA LEU A 277 7.26 13.82 -6.17
C LEU A 277 7.23 15.25 -6.73
N ASN A 278 8.39 15.78 -7.15
CA ASN A 278 8.46 17.05 -7.87
C ASN A 278 7.96 16.84 -9.30
N GLU A 279 6.83 17.44 -9.64
CA GLU A 279 6.17 17.30 -10.94
C GLU A 279 7.05 17.79 -12.10
N GLN A 280 7.99 18.70 -11.80
CA GLN A 280 8.90 19.29 -12.78
C GLN A 280 10.25 18.56 -12.88
N SER A 281 10.50 17.52 -12.08
CA SER A 281 11.82 16.86 -12.05
C SER A 281 12.09 16.06 -13.33
N PRO A 282 13.35 15.95 -13.77
CA PRO A 282 13.70 15.09 -14.91
C PRO A 282 13.33 13.63 -14.65
N GLN A 283 13.39 13.16 -13.40
CA GLN A 283 12.95 11.82 -12.99
C GLN A 283 11.45 11.61 -13.25
N ARG A 284 10.62 12.59 -12.88
CA ARG A 284 9.17 12.54 -13.14
C ARG A 284 8.87 12.53 -14.64
N HIS A 285 9.56 13.34 -15.43
CA HIS A 285 9.41 13.35 -16.88
C HIS A 285 9.84 12.03 -17.52
N PHE A 286 10.94 11.44 -17.04
CA PHE A 286 11.44 10.16 -17.53
C PHE A 286 10.44 9.02 -17.27
N LEU A 287 9.82 8.96 -16.08
CA LEU A 287 8.75 7.99 -15.82
C LEU A 287 7.58 8.13 -16.78
N SER A 288 7.10 9.36 -17.01
CA SER A 288 6.03 9.63 -17.98
C SER A 288 6.40 9.18 -19.40
N GLN A 289 7.64 9.37 -19.83
CA GLN A 289 8.14 8.89 -21.14
C GLN A 289 8.15 7.35 -21.24
N GLN A 290 8.34 6.65 -20.12
CA GLN A 290 8.28 5.18 -20.06
C GLN A 290 6.85 4.66 -19.84
N GLY A 291 5.83 5.53 -19.80
CA GLY A 291 4.45 5.13 -19.52
C GLY A 291 4.25 4.63 -18.08
N ILE A 292 5.10 5.07 -17.14
CA ILE A 292 4.98 4.75 -15.73
C ILE A 292 4.35 5.95 -15.01
N GLU A 293 3.17 5.73 -14.45
CA GLU A 293 2.44 6.73 -13.68
C GLU A 293 2.94 6.79 -12.24
N VAL A 294 2.72 7.94 -11.59
CA VAL A 294 3.04 8.13 -10.18
C VAL A 294 1.76 8.54 -9.47
N SER A 295 1.33 7.73 -8.51
CA SER A 295 0.07 7.92 -7.81
C SER A 295 0.04 9.21 -6.97
N HIS A 296 -1.20 9.60 -6.66
CA HIS A 296 -1.50 10.69 -5.76
C HIS A 296 -2.75 10.33 -4.95
N ASP A 297 -2.93 10.97 -3.81
CA ASP A 297 -4.12 10.79 -2.99
C ASP A 297 -5.38 11.18 -3.79
N GLY A 298 -6.42 10.36 -3.70
CA GLY A 298 -7.66 10.50 -4.46
C GLY A 298 -7.60 9.97 -5.90
N MET A 299 -6.46 9.45 -6.38
CA MET A 299 -6.36 8.85 -7.71
C MET A 299 -7.35 7.69 -7.86
N ALA A 300 -8.27 7.81 -8.82
CA ALA A 300 -9.21 6.77 -9.19
C ALA A 300 -8.66 5.94 -10.36
N ILE A 301 -8.70 4.62 -10.22
CA ILE A 301 -8.32 3.66 -11.24
C ILE A 301 -9.54 2.77 -11.48
N HIS A 302 -9.97 2.69 -12.73
CA HIS A 302 -11.08 1.85 -13.14
C HIS A 302 -10.57 0.82 -14.14
N LEU A 303 -10.60 -0.46 -13.76
CA LEU A 303 -10.28 -1.56 -14.65
C LEU A 303 -11.58 -2.12 -15.22
N GLN A 304 -11.86 -1.69 -16.45
CA GLN A 304 -12.90 -2.18 -17.35
C GLN A 304 -12.23 -2.73 -18.61
N ASP A 305 -12.97 -3.46 -19.43
CA ASP A 305 -12.47 -4.03 -20.69
C ASP A 305 -11.90 -2.99 -21.66
#